data_AF-A0A8J4YFP8-F1
#
_entry.id   AF-A0A8J4YFP8-F1
#
_cell.length_a   1.000
_cell.length_b   1.000
_cell.length_c   1.000
_cell.angle_alpha   90.00
_cell.angle_beta   90.00
_cell.angle_gamma   90.00
#
_symmetry.space_group_name_H-M   'P 1'
#
loop_
_entity.id
_entity.type
_entity.pdbx_description
1 polymer ?
#
loop_
_entity_poly.entity_id
_entity_poly.type
_entity_poly.pdbx_seq_one_letter_code
_entity_poly.pdbx_strand_id
1 'polypeptide(L)'
;MDLQQWISEAGTPGFILFSLGTVVKSSTMPEKYKKVLVDVFESLEQRVLWKWDDVTMDGLPSNVRLSKWLPQQDILAHPELRLFITHGGLFSTQEASYHGVSILGIPISIDQHHNMRMVQQEGWGRVLHWRDLSYDSLRNSYSADHG
;
A
#
# COMPACT_ATOMS: atom_id res chain seq x y z
N MET A 1 10.10 9.86 16.52
CA MET A 1 10.83 9.85 15.26
C MET A 1 9.96 10.49 14.18
N ASP A 2 10.50 11.46 13.42
CA ASP A 2 9.77 12.03 12.28
C ASP A 2 9.60 11.00 11.15
N LEU A 3 8.83 11.33 10.12
CA LEU A 3 8.54 10.39 9.03
C LEU A 3 9.78 10.11 8.16
N GLN A 4 10.59 11.13 7.89
CA GLN A 4 11.75 11.04 7.00
C GLN A 4 12.83 10.13 7.60
N GLN A 5 13.13 10.31 8.89
CA GLN A 5 14.06 9.45 9.61
C GLN A 5 13.56 7.99 9.65
N TRP A 6 12.25 7.76 9.82
CA TRP A 6 11.73 6.40 9.80
C TRP A 6 11.79 5.79 8.40
N ILE A 7 11.65 6.57 7.33
CA ILE A 7 11.81 6.07 5.96
C ILE A 7 13.28 5.72 5.70
N SER A 8 14.23 6.60 6.03
CA SER A 8 15.65 6.40 5.72
C SER A 8 16.27 5.20 6.42
N GLU A 9 15.79 4.85 7.61
CA GLU A 9 16.21 3.65 8.32
C GLU A 9 15.71 2.33 7.67
N ALA A 10 14.85 2.40 6.64
CA ALA A 10 14.50 1.21 5.85
C ALA A 10 15.70 0.66 5.07
N GLY A 11 16.67 1.51 4.72
CA GLY A 11 17.86 1.14 3.97
C GLY A 11 17.52 0.58 2.58
N THR A 12 18.36 -0.34 2.09
CA THR A 12 18.24 -0.91 0.74
C THR A 12 16.87 -1.56 0.44
N PRO A 13 16.23 -2.29 1.38
CA PRO A 13 14.86 -2.79 1.17
C PRO A 13 13.87 -1.70 0.78
N GLY A 14 14.03 -0.47 1.27
CA GLY A 14 13.11 0.64 1.04
C GLY A 14 11.77 0.45 1.74
N PHE A 15 10.75 1.14 1.28
CA PHE A 15 9.44 1.13 1.94
C PHE A 15 8.26 1.03 0.97
N ILE A 16 7.10 0.70 1.53
CA ILE A 16 5.83 0.55 0.84
C ILE A 16 4.86 1.59 1.41
N LEU A 17 4.07 2.21 0.54
CA LEU A 17 2.93 3.03 0.94
C LEU A 17 1.65 2.19 0.81
N PHE A 18 0.84 2.12 1.87
CA PHE A 18 -0.50 1.56 1.83
C PHE A 18 -1.54 2.65 2.10
N SER A 19 -2.45 2.91 1.14
CA SER A 19 -3.50 3.93 1.26
C SER A 19 -4.76 3.55 0.51
N LEU A 20 -5.88 3.42 1.22
CA LEU A 20 -7.21 3.20 0.62
C LEU A 20 -7.99 4.50 0.39
N GLY A 21 -7.29 5.63 0.31
CA GLY A 21 -7.90 6.94 0.13
C GLY A 21 -8.51 7.51 1.43
N THR A 22 -9.39 8.50 1.28
CA THR A 22 -10.00 9.24 2.40
C THR A 22 -11.43 8.80 2.72
N VAL A 23 -12.13 8.22 1.74
CA VAL A 23 -13.52 7.77 1.89
C VAL A 23 -13.59 6.45 2.66
N VAL A 24 -12.61 5.58 2.46
CA VAL A 24 -12.54 4.29 3.14
C VAL A 24 -11.87 4.49 4.49
N LYS A 25 -12.65 4.29 5.55
CA LYS A 25 -12.12 4.19 6.92
C LYS A 25 -11.43 2.85 7.06
N SER A 26 -10.12 2.82 6.94
CA SER A 26 -9.30 1.61 7.11
C SER A 26 -9.52 0.96 8.49
N SER A 27 -9.84 1.76 9.52
CA SER A 27 -10.23 1.26 10.85
C SER A 27 -11.47 0.35 10.83
N THR A 28 -12.39 0.58 9.89
CA THR A 28 -13.63 -0.21 9.74
C THR A 28 -13.45 -1.48 8.90
N MET A 29 -12.23 -1.73 8.41
CA MET A 29 -11.90 -2.95 7.69
C MET A 29 -12.26 -4.19 8.52
N PRO A 30 -12.83 -5.25 7.92
CA PRO A 30 -13.02 -6.52 8.61
C PRO A 30 -11.72 -7.07 9.20
N GLU A 31 -11.77 -7.57 10.43
CA GLU A 31 -10.59 -8.04 11.18
C GLU A 31 -9.78 -9.10 10.43
N LYS A 32 -10.46 -9.99 9.70
CA LYS A 32 -9.80 -11.01 8.85
C LYS A 32 -8.83 -10.41 7.83
N TYR A 33 -9.14 -9.24 7.27
CA TYR A 33 -8.27 -8.60 6.28
C TYR A 33 -7.16 -7.79 6.95
N LYS A 34 -7.44 -7.15 8.09
CA LYS A 34 -6.40 -6.50 8.91
C LYS A 34 -5.34 -7.51 9.31
N LYS A 35 -5.77 -8.69 9.79
CA LYS A 35 -4.87 -9.77 10.16
C LYS A 35 -3.99 -10.21 8.99
N VAL A 36 -4.57 -10.44 7.80
CA VAL A 36 -3.79 -10.80 6.61
C VAL A 36 -2.77 -9.71 6.25
N LEU A 37 -3.17 -8.43 6.27
CA LEU A 37 -2.25 -7.32 5.98
C LEU A 37 -1.12 -7.25 7.01
N VAL A 38 -1.43 -7.34 8.30
CA VAL A 38 -0.45 -7.35 9.40
C VAL A 38 0.52 -8.52 9.26
N ASP A 39 0.01 -9.75 9.11
CA ASP A 39 0.82 -10.96 9.00
C ASP A 39 1.77 -10.87 7.77
N VAL A 40 1.29 -10.34 6.64
CA VAL A 40 2.13 -10.15 5.46
C VAL A 40 3.14 -9.04 5.67
N PHE A 41 2.73 -7.86 6.15
CA PHE A 41 3.64 -6.73 6.35
C PHE A 41 4.75 -7.08 7.34
N GLU A 42 4.46 -7.80 8.43
CA GLU A 42 5.47 -8.29 9.37
C GLU A 42 6.54 -9.16 8.69
N SER A 43 6.15 -9.92 7.66
CA SER A 43 7.07 -10.80 6.92
C SER A 43 7.92 -10.10 5.86
N LEU A 44 7.74 -8.79 5.65
CA LEU A 44 8.48 -8.01 4.67
C LEU A 44 9.74 -7.39 5.30
N GLU A 45 10.83 -7.35 4.52
CA GLU A 45 12.03 -6.59 4.90
C GLU A 45 11.81 -5.08 4.79
N GLN A 46 10.82 -4.68 3.98
CA GLN A 46 10.42 -3.30 3.76
C GLN A 46 9.73 -2.75 4.99
N ARG A 47 9.91 -1.45 5.19
CA ARG A 47 9.03 -0.68 6.06
C ARG A 47 7.70 -0.42 5.36
N VAL A 48 6.58 -0.43 6.10
CA VAL A 48 5.24 -0.18 5.55
C VAL A 48 4.61 1.05 6.19
N LEU A 49 4.43 2.09 5.38
CA LEU A 49 3.73 3.30 5.78
C LEU A 49 2.24 3.12 5.48
N TRP A 50 1.44 2.94 6.52
CA TRP A 50 0.02 2.64 6.40
C TRP A 50 -0.81 3.88 6.75
N LYS A 51 -1.49 4.45 5.75
CA LYS A 51 -2.50 5.48 6.00
C LYS A 51 -3.68 4.89 6.79
N TRP A 52 -3.83 5.32 8.02
CA TRP A 52 -4.78 4.77 8.99
C TRP A 52 -5.54 5.89 9.70
N ASP A 53 -6.85 5.76 9.81
CA ASP A 53 -7.73 6.81 10.34
C ASP A 53 -7.83 6.85 11.88
N ASP A 54 -7.25 5.85 12.58
CA ASP A 54 -7.14 5.84 14.05
C ASP A 54 -5.70 6.10 14.54
N VAL A 55 -5.50 6.19 15.85
CA VAL A 55 -4.18 6.38 16.48
C VAL A 55 -3.48 5.06 16.81
N THR A 56 -4.21 3.97 16.98
CA THR A 56 -3.64 2.68 17.41
C THR A 56 -4.26 1.50 16.65
N MET A 57 -3.51 0.41 16.60
CA MET A 57 -3.93 -0.92 16.19
C MET A 57 -3.18 -1.91 17.07
N ASP A 58 -3.90 -2.85 17.68
CA ASP A 58 -3.26 -3.90 18.48
C ASP A 58 -2.49 -4.85 17.57
N GLY A 59 -1.31 -5.30 18.03
CA GLY A 59 -0.47 -6.22 17.26
C GLY A 59 0.23 -5.59 16.05
N LEU A 60 0.45 -4.28 16.03
CA LEU A 60 1.15 -3.61 14.95
C LEU A 60 2.64 -4.04 14.89
N PRO A 61 3.14 -4.56 13.76
CA PRO A 61 4.55 -4.94 13.59
C PRO A 61 5.50 -3.74 13.68
N SER A 62 6.76 -3.98 14.07
CA SER A 62 7.77 -2.93 14.24
C SER A 62 8.17 -2.23 12.94
N ASN A 63 8.04 -2.90 11.79
CA ASN A 63 8.29 -2.35 10.47
C ASN A 63 7.09 -1.61 9.88
N VAL A 64 5.95 -1.53 10.59
CA VAL A 64 4.75 -0.84 10.14
C VAL A 64 4.58 0.46 10.93
N ARG A 65 4.30 1.55 10.22
CA ARG A 65 3.96 2.84 10.83
C ARG A 65 2.61 3.32 10.35
N LEU A 66 1.71 3.59 11.29
CA LEU A 66 0.42 4.19 11.02
C LEU A 66 0.55 5.71 10.88
N SER A 67 -0.22 6.31 9.97
CA SER A 67 -0.39 7.76 9.92
C SER A 67 -1.78 8.17 9.43
N LYS A 68 -2.39 9.15 10.11
CA LYS A 68 -3.68 9.72 9.69
C LYS A 68 -3.58 10.57 8.44
N TRP A 69 -2.47 11.29 8.31
CA TRP A 69 -2.22 12.20 7.21
C TRP A 69 -0.82 11.97 6.66
N LEU A 70 -0.70 11.97 5.34
CA LEU A 70 0.54 11.71 4.63
C LEU A 70 0.65 12.69 3.46
N PRO A 71 1.84 13.29 3.24
CA PRO A 71 2.12 14.04 2.02
C PRO A 71 2.30 13.04 0.86
N GLN A 72 1.20 12.47 0.36
CA GLN A 72 1.24 11.34 -0.57
C GLN A 72 2.06 11.63 -1.82
N GLN A 73 1.93 12.83 -2.40
CA GLN A 73 2.66 13.19 -3.62
C GLN A 73 4.19 13.23 -3.41
N ASP A 74 4.66 13.70 -2.24
CA ASP A 74 6.08 13.68 -1.86
C ASP A 74 6.58 12.26 -1.59
N ILE A 75 5.74 11.43 -0.97
CA ILE A 75 6.05 10.02 -0.71
C ILE A 75 6.17 9.24 -2.02
N LEU A 76 5.26 9.49 -2.98
CA LEU A 76 5.30 8.88 -4.30
C LEU A 76 6.53 9.32 -5.10
N ALA A 77 7.09 10.50 -4.82
CA ALA A 77 8.34 10.98 -5.42
C ALA A 77 9.61 10.38 -4.77
N HIS A 78 9.49 9.64 -3.67
CA HIS A 78 10.63 9.22 -2.87
C HIS A 78 11.39 8.06 -3.54
N PRO A 79 12.73 8.13 -3.69
CA PRO A 79 13.50 7.12 -4.44
C PRO A 79 13.53 5.73 -3.79
N GLU A 80 13.28 5.65 -2.48
CA GLU A 80 13.22 4.38 -1.74
C GLU A 80 11.82 3.75 -1.70
N LEU A 81 10.82 4.39 -2.31
CA LEU A 81 9.49 3.78 -2.43
C LEU A 81 9.56 2.62 -3.41
N ARG A 82 9.14 1.43 -2.97
CA ARG A 82 9.14 0.21 -3.79
C ARG A 82 7.79 -0.10 -4.40
N LEU A 83 6.71 0.19 -3.68
CA LEU A 83 5.37 -0.19 -4.08
C LEU A 83 4.34 0.75 -3.47
N PHE A 84 3.31 1.07 -4.25
CA PHE A 84 2.10 1.71 -3.74
C PHE A 84 0.92 0.75 -3.75
N ILE A 85 0.48 0.34 -2.55
CA ILE A 85 -0.73 -0.47 -2.37
C ILE A 85 -1.92 0.48 -2.18
N THR A 86 -2.88 0.43 -3.10
CA THR A 86 -3.98 1.40 -3.12
C THR A 86 -5.31 0.80 -3.53
N HIS A 87 -6.41 1.41 -3.08
CA HIS A 87 -7.75 1.14 -3.60
C HIS A 87 -7.95 1.56 -5.07
N GLY A 88 -7.02 2.33 -5.67
CA GLY A 88 -7.12 2.71 -7.08
C GLY A 88 -8.02 3.90 -7.40
N GLY A 89 -8.16 4.84 -6.46
CA GLY A 89 -8.81 6.13 -6.72
C GLY A 89 -8.12 6.91 -7.85
N LEU A 90 -8.89 7.69 -8.61
CA LEU A 90 -8.43 8.37 -9.83
C LEU A 90 -7.15 9.20 -9.60
N PHE A 91 -7.17 10.11 -8.62
CA PHE A 91 -6.03 11.00 -8.35
C PHE A 91 -4.80 10.23 -7.87
N SER A 92 -4.96 9.26 -6.98
CA SER A 92 -3.84 8.44 -6.50
C SER A 92 -3.22 7.61 -7.63
N THR A 93 -4.03 7.17 -8.59
CA THR A 93 -3.55 6.46 -9.79
C THR A 93 -2.78 7.40 -10.71
N GLN A 94 -3.26 8.64 -10.91
CA GLN A 94 -2.55 9.66 -11.70
C GLN A 94 -1.22 10.07 -11.07
N GLU A 95 -1.18 10.27 -9.75
CA GLU A 95 0.05 10.60 -9.02
C GLU A 95 1.10 9.49 -9.14
N ALA A 96 0.68 8.23 -9.00
CA ALA A 96 1.58 7.09 -9.15
C ALA A 96 2.11 6.98 -10.59
N SER A 97 1.24 7.14 -11.59
CA SER A 97 1.63 7.15 -13.00
C SER A 97 2.63 8.27 -13.29
N TYR A 98 2.38 9.48 -12.77
CA TYR A 98 3.27 10.63 -12.94
C TYR A 98 4.68 10.37 -12.40
N HIS A 99 4.78 9.69 -11.25
CA HIS A 99 6.06 9.37 -10.60
C HIS A 99 6.67 8.03 -11.04
N GLY A 100 6.04 7.30 -11.95
CA GLY A 100 6.52 5.98 -12.40
C GLY A 100 6.49 4.91 -11.30
N VAL A 101 5.58 5.03 -10.35
CA VAL A 101 5.45 4.11 -9.21
C VAL A 101 4.55 2.94 -9.57
N SER A 102 5.04 1.72 -9.34
CA SER A 102 4.23 0.50 -9.53
C SER A 102 3.11 0.40 -8.49
N ILE A 103 1.93 -0.04 -8.93
CA ILE A 103 0.74 -0.18 -8.08
C ILE A 103 0.40 -1.65 -7.81
N LEU A 104 0.05 -1.94 -6.56
CA LEU A 104 -0.79 -3.09 -6.20
C LEU A 104 -2.18 -2.60 -5.83
N GLY A 105 -3.13 -2.79 -6.73
CA GLY A 105 -4.51 -2.33 -6.61
C GLY A 105 -5.38 -3.31 -5.81
N ILE A 106 -6.14 -2.81 -4.83
CA ILE A 106 -7.18 -3.56 -4.12
C ILE A 106 -8.52 -2.80 -4.17
N PRO A 107 -9.16 -2.72 -5.35
CA PRO A 107 -10.34 -1.88 -5.58
C PRO A 107 -11.56 -2.32 -4.76
N ILE A 108 -12.39 -1.34 -4.38
CA ILE A 108 -13.60 -1.50 -3.57
C ILE A 108 -14.87 -1.13 -4.36
N SER A 109 -14.81 -0.07 -5.17
CA SER A 109 -15.95 0.43 -5.96
C SER A 109 -15.73 0.28 -7.47
N ILE A 110 -16.79 0.48 -8.25
CA ILE A 110 -16.83 0.23 -9.70
C ILE A 110 -15.80 1.09 -10.46
N ASP A 111 -15.70 2.38 -10.11
CA ASP A 111 -14.73 3.31 -10.70
C ASP A 111 -13.29 2.89 -10.43
N GLN A 112 -13.00 2.43 -9.21
CA GLN A 112 -11.69 1.92 -8.81
C GLN A 112 -11.32 0.65 -9.60
N HIS A 113 -12.28 -0.26 -9.82
CA HIS A 113 -12.07 -1.43 -10.67
C HIS A 113 -11.71 -1.04 -12.11
N HIS A 114 -12.32 0.02 -12.65
CA HIS A 114 -11.99 0.51 -13.99
C HIS A 114 -10.56 1.06 -14.04
N ASN A 115 -10.18 1.91 -13.09
CA ASN A 115 -8.83 2.46 -13.01
C ASN A 115 -7.77 1.35 -12.89
N MET A 116 -7.98 0.38 -12.01
CA MET A 116 -7.03 -0.71 -11.80
C MET A 116 -6.93 -1.66 -12.99
N ARG A 117 -8.00 -1.80 -13.79
CA ARG A 117 -7.93 -2.51 -15.07
C ARG A 117 -7.00 -1.79 -16.05
N MET A 118 -7.07 -0.46 -16.12
CA MET A 118 -6.16 0.33 -16.97
C MET A 118 -4.70 0.16 -16.53
N VAL A 119 -4.43 0.28 -15.22
CA VAL A 119 -3.09 0.04 -14.65
C VAL A 119 -2.53 -1.32 -15.06
N GLN A 120 -3.34 -2.37 -14.94
CA GLN A 120 -2.92 -3.73 -15.29
C GLN A 120 -2.73 -3.91 -16.81
N GLN A 121 -3.58 -3.29 -17.63
CA GLN A 121 -3.47 -3.33 -19.10
C GLN A 121 -2.23 -2.59 -19.61
N GLU A 122 -1.85 -1.50 -18.95
CA GLU A 122 -0.66 -0.71 -19.25
C GLU A 122 0.63 -1.33 -18.69
N GLY A 123 0.52 -2.36 -17.84
CA GLY A 123 1.65 -3.20 -17.41
C GLY A 123 2.48 -2.64 -16.26
N TRP A 124 1.99 -1.63 -15.53
CA TRP A 124 2.71 -1.01 -14.41
C TRP A 124 2.06 -1.29 -13.05
N GLY A 125 1.19 -2.29 -12.97
CA GLY A 125 0.66 -2.75 -11.69
C GLY A 125 -0.16 -4.02 -11.78
N ARG A 126 -0.53 -4.52 -10.60
CA ARG A 126 -1.31 -5.76 -10.41
C ARG A 126 -2.56 -5.46 -9.60
N VAL A 127 -3.55 -6.35 -9.70
CA VAL A 127 -4.82 -6.19 -9.01
C VAL A 127 -5.12 -7.43 -8.17
N LEU A 128 -5.40 -7.21 -6.90
CA LEU A 128 -5.98 -8.19 -5.99
C LEU A 128 -7.43 -7.83 -5.68
N HIS A 129 -8.20 -8.83 -5.31
CA HIS A 129 -9.57 -8.63 -4.85
C HIS A 129 -9.67 -8.99 -3.37
N TRP A 130 -10.40 -8.18 -2.61
CA TRP A 130 -10.62 -8.42 -1.18
C TRP A 130 -11.11 -9.84 -0.87
N ARG A 131 -11.97 -10.40 -1.73
CA ARG A 131 -12.50 -11.76 -1.57
C ARG A 131 -11.42 -12.85 -1.63
N ASP A 132 -10.33 -12.59 -2.35
CA ASP A 132 -9.22 -13.53 -2.62
C ASP A 132 -7.97 -13.15 -1.82
N LEU A 133 -8.08 -12.15 -0.93
CA LEU A 133 -6.96 -11.66 -0.14
C LEU A 133 -6.61 -12.70 0.94
N SER A 134 -5.43 -13.30 0.79
CA SER A 134 -4.82 -14.24 1.72
C SER A 134 -3.37 -13.83 1.93
N TYR A 135 -2.70 -14.49 2.89
CA TYR A 135 -1.27 -14.30 3.09
C TYR A 135 -0.51 -14.53 1.78
N ASP A 136 -0.74 -15.69 1.13
CA ASP A 136 -0.04 -16.05 -0.10
C ASP A 136 -0.35 -15.14 -1.28
N SER A 137 -1.63 -14.77 -1.48
CA SER A 137 -1.99 -13.94 -2.64
C SER A 137 -1.36 -12.55 -2.55
N LEU A 138 -1.31 -11.95 -1.35
CA LEU A 138 -0.66 -10.66 -1.13
C LEU A 138 0.87 -10.79 -1.15
N ARG A 139 1.43 -11.79 -0.46
CA ARG A 139 2.88 -12.00 -0.36
C ARG A 139 3.52 -12.31 -1.72
N ASN A 140 2.84 -13.06 -2.58
CA ASN A 140 3.30 -13.38 -3.93
C ASN A 140 3.15 -12.21 -4.89
N SER A 141 2.16 -11.34 -4.69
CA SER A 141 2.00 -10.13 -5.50
C SER A 141 3.14 -9.14 -5.30
N TYR A 142 3.83 -9.23 -4.16
CA TYR A 142 5.03 -8.45 -3.87
C TYR A 142 6.31 -9.01 -4.53
N SER A 143 6.49 -10.33 -4.52
CA SER A 143 7.74 -10.98 -4.95
C SER A 143 7.98 -11.01 -6.46
N ALA A 144 6.95 -10.77 -7.27
CA ALA A 144 7.04 -10.98 -8.71
C ALA A 144 7.56 -9.78 -9.51
N ASP A 145 7.90 -8.66 -8.86
CA ASP A 145 8.43 -7.44 -9.49
C ASP A 145 9.88 -7.10 -9.05
N HIS A 146 10.55 -8.03 -8.34
CA HIS A 146 11.96 -7.90 -7.91
C HIS A 146 12.88 -8.95 -8.54
N GLY A 147 12.48 -9.54 -9.68
CA GLY A 147 13.26 -10.50 -10.47
C GLY A 147 13.84 -9.88 -11.73
#